data_AF-B2FWG8-F1
#
_entry.id   AF-B2FWG8-F1
#
_cell.length_a   1.000
_cell.length_b   1.000
_cell.length_c   1.000
_cell.angle_alpha   90.00
_cell.angle_beta   90.00
_cell.angle_gamma   90.00
#
_symmetry.space_group_name_H-M   'P 1'
#
loop_
_entity.id
_entity.type
_entity.pdbx_description
1 polymer ?
#
loop_
_entity_poly.entity_id
_entity_poly.type
_entity_poly.pdbx_seq_one_letter_code
_entity_poly.pdbx_strand_id
1 'polypeptide(L)'
;CADSLVAPVRVGVGLLPSPGQCGIQTSDRIFGGVNTRIDEFPWIALLKYAKPNNVFGFHCGGVLINDRYVLTASHCVNGKDIPSTWNLAEVRLGEWDTSTAQDCEGLGDDVDCSPPPIDVPIEGKIPHPEYVPTSAEQYNDIALLRLQQSVPYSDFIKP
;
A
#
# COMPACT_ATOMS: atom_id res chain seq x y z
N CYS A 1 34.29 -37.24 6.75
CA CYS A 1 34.19 -35.79 6.48
C CYS A 1 32.73 -35.43 6.56
N ALA A 2 32.29 -34.83 7.67
CA ALA A 2 30.94 -34.31 7.78
C ALA A 2 30.96 -32.93 7.14
N ASP A 3 30.37 -32.81 5.95
CA ASP A 3 30.09 -31.51 5.35
C ASP A 3 29.03 -30.82 6.21
N SER A 4 29.45 -29.80 6.95
CA SER A 4 28.54 -28.83 7.55
C SER A 4 27.79 -28.14 6.41
N LEU A 5 26.53 -28.53 6.23
CA LEU A 5 25.57 -27.78 5.43
C LEU A 5 25.46 -26.39 6.05
N VAL A 6 26.12 -25.41 5.43
CA VAL A 6 25.92 -23.99 5.73
C VAL A 6 24.46 -23.69 5.43
N ALA A 7 23.69 -23.34 6.47
CA ALA A 7 22.31 -22.91 6.29
C ALA A 7 22.29 -21.76 5.27
N PRO A 8 21.37 -21.77 4.29
CA PRO A 8 21.28 -20.68 3.33
C PRO A 8 21.07 -19.37 4.09
N VAL A 9 21.87 -18.35 3.75
CA VAL A 9 21.68 -16.98 4.24
C VAL A 9 20.24 -16.59 3.91
N ARG A 10 19.39 -16.45 4.94
CA ARG A 10 18.03 -15.95 4.75
C ARG A 10 18.13 -14.48 4.37
N VAL A 11 18.02 -14.20 3.08
CA VAL A 11 17.81 -12.83 2.60
C VAL A 11 16.47 -12.36 3.16
N GLY A 12 16.47 -11.33 4.00
CA GLY A 12 15.25 -10.71 4.54
C GLY A 12 14.91 -10.95 6.02
N VAL A 13 15.85 -11.43 6.84
CA VAL A 13 15.64 -11.42 8.31
C VAL A 13 15.48 -9.98 8.79
N GLY A 14 14.32 -9.65 9.37
CA GLY A 14 14.02 -8.31 9.89
C GLY A 14 13.48 -7.30 8.86
N LEU A 15 13.12 -7.75 7.64
CA LEU A 15 12.45 -6.87 6.67
C LEU A 15 10.94 -6.71 6.92
N LEU A 16 10.31 -7.71 7.54
CA LEU A 16 8.91 -7.64 7.91
C LEU A 16 8.76 -7.21 9.38
N PRO A 17 7.65 -6.56 9.74
CA PRO A 17 7.36 -6.20 11.12
C PRO A 17 7.42 -7.42 12.04
N SER A 18 7.82 -7.20 13.30
CA SER A 18 7.79 -8.27 14.29
C SER A 18 6.33 -8.68 14.58
N PRO A 19 6.08 -9.92 15.04
CA PRO A 19 4.74 -10.33 15.46
C PRO A 19 4.16 -9.33 16.46
N GLY A 20 2.91 -8.90 16.23
CA GLY A 20 2.26 -7.87 17.06
C GLY A 20 2.59 -6.42 16.67
N GLN A 21 3.23 -6.18 15.52
CA GLN A 21 3.44 -4.84 14.97
C GLN A 21 2.69 -4.60 13.64
N CYS A 22 1.99 -5.62 13.13
CA CYS A 22 1.24 -5.55 11.86
C CYS A 22 -0.17 -6.13 11.99
N GLY A 23 -1.08 -5.73 11.11
CA GLY A 23 -2.45 -6.25 11.06
C GLY A 23 -3.30 -5.92 12.29
N ILE A 24 -2.92 -4.87 13.04
CA ILE A 24 -3.66 -4.40 14.21
C ILE A 24 -4.76 -3.44 13.74
N GLN A 25 -5.98 -3.96 13.69
CA GLN A 25 -7.21 -3.18 13.54
C GLN A 25 -7.69 -2.73 14.92
N THR A 26 -7.96 -1.44 15.10
CA THR A 26 -8.43 -0.83 16.36
C THR A 26 -9.96 -0.83 16.51
N SER A 27 -10.71 -1.36 15.54
CA SER A 27 -12.18 -1.34 15.52
C SER A 27 -12.86 -2.73 15.60
N ASP A 28 -14.12 -2.72 16.04
CA ASP A 28 -15.01 -3.88 16.04
C ASP A 28 -15.65 -4.13 14.67
N ARG A 29 -15.88 -5.41 14.36
CA ARG A 29 -16.48 -5.93 13.13
C ARG A 29 -17.85 -5.31 12.79
N ILE A 30 -17.96 -4.69 11.61
CA ILE A 30 -19.19 -4.09 11.08
C ILE A 30 -20.01 -5.08 10.23
N PHE A 31 -21.35 -5.03 10.33
CA PHE A 31 -22.32 -5.80 9.54
C PHE A 31 -23.17 -4.82 8.70
N GLY A 32 -23.30 -5.01 7.39
CA GLY A 32 -24.24 -4.24 6.54
C GLY A 32 -23.71 -3.00 5.80
N GLY A 33 -22.39 -2.75 5.80
CA GLY A 33 -21.73 -1.73 4.98
C GLY A 33 -22.00 -0.29 5.41
N VAL A 34 -21.12 0.28 6.22
CA VAL A 34 -21.07 1.72 6.56
C VAL A 34 -19.64 2.23 6.39
N ASN A 35 -19.44 3.56 6.41
CA ASN A 35 -18.10 4.16 6.38
C ASN A 35 -17.20 3.54 7.45
N THR A 36 -15.92 3.35 7.12
CA THR A 36 -14.92 2.87 8.08
C THR A 36 -14.66 3.95 9.12
N ARG A 37 -14.15 3.57 10.28
CA ARG A 37 -13.54 4.55 11.19
C ARG A 37 -12.26 5.12 10.56
N ILE A 38 -11.86 6.30 11.04
CA ILE A 38 -10.72 7.03 10.49
C ILE A 38 -9.37 6.28 10.61
N ASP A 39 -9.24 5.34 11.55
CA ASP A 39 -8.02 4.58 11.84
C ASP A 39 -8.16 3.05 11.60
N GLU A 40 -9.24 2.61 10.95
CA GLU A 40 -9.64 1.19 10.93
C GLU A 40 -8.72 0.30 10.08
N PHE A 41 -8.26 0.77 8.92
CA PHE A 41 -7.40 0.02 8.00
C PHE A 41 -6.15 0.82 7.59
N PRO A 42 -5.21 1.02 8.52
CA PRO A 42 -4.09 1.96 8.35
C PRO A 42 -2.99 1.47 7.41
N TRP A 43 -3.10 0.23 6.91
CA TRP A 43 -2.23 -0.31 5.86
C TRP A 43 -2.72 0.03 4.44
N ILE A 44 -3.94 0.56 4.28
CA ILE A 44 -4.50 0.85 2.96
C ILE A 44 -3.69 1.93 2.26
N ALA A 45 -3.37 1.67 1.00
CA ALA A 45 -2.61 2.56 0.15
C ALA A 45 -3.38 2.89 -1.13
N LEU A 46 -3.34 4.14 -1.57
CA LEU A 46 -3.83 4.54 -2.89
C LEU A 46 -2.67 4.72 -3.86
N LEU A 47 -2.79 4.15 -5.05
CA LEU A 47 -1.77 4.21 -6.08
C LEU A 47 -2.04 5.37 -7.04
N LYS A 48 -1.15 6.37 -7.03
CA LYS A 48 -1.28 7.63 -7.77
C LYS A 48 -0.51 7.56 -9.07
N TYR A 49 -1.22 7.76 -10.17
CA TYR A 49 -0.67 7.75 -11.52
C TYR A 49 -0.54 9.18 -12.03
N ALA A 50 0.66 9.52 -12.50
CA ALA A 50 0.89 10.69 -13.34
C ALA A 50 0.44 10.37 -14.78
N LYS A 51 -0.43 11.22 -15.33
CA LYS A 51 -1.04 11.07 -16.65
C LYS A 51 -0.57 12.21 -17.58
N PRO A 52 -0.89 12.16 -18.89
CA PRO A 52 -0.65 13.28 -19.78
C PRO A 52 -1.20 14.61 -19.24
N ASN A 53 -0.58 15.71 -19.64
CA ASN A 53 -0.96 17.07 -19.26
C ASN A 53 -0.83 17.36 -17.74
N ASN A 54 0.10 16.70 -17.04
CA ASN A 54 0.34 16.87 -15.60
C ASN A 54 -0.89 16.59 -14.72
N VAL A 55 -1.78 15.69 -15.17
CA VAL A 55 -2.93 15.25 -14.39
C VAL A 55 -2.51 14.08 -13.52
N PHE A 56 -2.90 14.09 -12.25
CA PHE A 56 -2.72 12.97 -11.33
C PHE A 56 -4.07 12.32 -11.02
N GLY A 57 -4.08 11.02 -10.75
CA GLY A 57 -5.28 10.33 -10.28
C GLY A 57 -4.98 8.98 -9.66
N PHE A 58 -5.88 8.54 -8.78
CA PHE A 58 -5.83 7.23 -8.15
C PHE A 58 -6.61 6.22 -8.99
N HIS A 59 -6.01 5.05 -9.22
CA HIS A 59 -6.65 3.99 -10.03
C HIS A 59 -6.57 2.60 -9.44
N CYS A 60 -5.63 2.38 -8.53
CA CYS A 60 -5.44 1.11 -7.88
C CYS A 60 -5.22 1.32 -6.39
N GLY A 61 -5.39 0.24 -5.63
CA GLY A 61 -5.04 0.17 -4.22
C GLY A 61 -3.79 -0.66 -3.98
N GLY A 62 -3.33 -0.63 -2.74
CA GLY A 62 -2.29 -1.51 -2.22
C GLY A 62 -2.38 -1.64 -0.70
N VAL A 63 -1.47 -2.42 -0.15
CA VAL A 63 -1.34 -2.67 1.29
C VAL A 63 0.11 -2.44 1.70
N LEU A 64 0.35 -1.57 2.66
CA LEU A 64 1.66 -1.40 3.29
C LEU A 64 2.01 -2.69 4.05
N ILE A 65 3.14 -3.32 3.74
CA ILE A 65 3.56 -4.59 4.37
C ILE A 65 4.79 -4.46 5.27
N ASN A 66 5.51 -3.34 5.16
CA ASN A 66 6.54 -2.88 6.08
C ASN A 66 6.74 -1.37 5.87
N ASP A 67 7.79 -0.77 6.45
CA ASP A 67 8.05 0.66 6.35
C ASP A 67 8.46 1.13 4.94
N ARG A 68 8.72 0.24 3.99
CA ARG A 68 9.29 0.60 2.68
C ARG A 68 8.67 -0.10 1.48
N TYR A 69 7.70 -0.98 1.70
CA TYR A 69 7.09 -1.81 0.67
C TYR A 69 5.58 -1.80 0.76
N VAL A 70 4.96 -1.63 -0.40
CA VAL A 70 3.52 -1.80 -0.62
C VAL A 70 3.30 -3.01 -1.52
N LEU A 71 2.43 -3.91 -1.09
CA LEU A 71 1.92 -5.01 -1.88
C LEU A 71 0.74 -4.54 -2.72
N THR A 72 0.72 -4.89 -4.00
CA THR A 72 -0.39 -4.60 -4.91
C THR A 72 -0.48 -5.70 -5.98
N ALA A 73 -1.33 -5.50 -6.98
CA ALA A 73 -1.50 -6.37 -8.13
C ALA A 73 -0.51 -6.01 -9.25
N SER A 74 -0.05 -6.99 -10.02
CA SER A 74 0.77 -6.73 -11.22
C SER A 74 -0.01 -5.95 -12.27
N HIS A 75 -1.31 -6.17 -12.41
CA HIS A 75 -2.11 -5.44 -13.38
C HIS A 75 -2.14 -3.93 -13.10
N CYS A 76 -1.97 -3.51 -11.85
CA CYS A 76 -1.82 -2.09 -11.48
C CYS A 76 -0.47 -1.51 -11.90
N VAL A 77 0.54 -2.35 -12.11
CA VAL A 77 1.92 -1.93 -12.43
C VAL A 77 2.19 -2.02 -13.93
N ASN A 78 1.92 -3.16 -14.55
CA ASN A 78 2.24 -3.46 -15.94
C ASN A 78 1.09 -4.16 -16.68
N GLY A 79 -0.14 -4.07 -16.17
CA GLY A 79 -1.32 -4.65 -16.82
C GLY A 79 -1.74 -3.92 -18.10
N LYS A 80 -2.47 -4.63 -18.96
CA LYS A 80 -2.96 -4.11 -20.24
C LYS A 80 -3.93 -2.93 -20.14
N ASP A 81 -4.62 -2.80 -19.01
CA ASP A 81 -5.64 -1.76 -18.78
C ASP A 81 -5.05 -0.45 -18.27
N ILE A 82 -3.74 -0.44 -17.93
CA ILE A 82 -3.01 0.79 -17.62
C ILE A 82 -2.47 1.37 -18.93
N PRO A 83 -2.91 2.58 -19.35
CA PRO A 83 -2.38 3.20 -20.55
C PRO A 83 -0.87 3.39 -20.46
N SER A 84 -0.15 3.14 -21.56
CA SER A 84 1.31 3.30 -21.61
C SER A 84 1.80 4.73 -21.37
N THR A 85 0.90 5.70 -21.45
CA THR A 85 1.15 7.12 -21.15
C THR A 85 1.00 7.46 -19.67
N TRP A 86 0.53 6.52 -18.84
CA TRP A 86 0.39 6.68 -17.41
C TRP A 86 1.61 6.12 -16.71
N ASN A 87 2.09 6.85 -15.70
CA ASN A 87 3.18 6.41 -14.86
C ASN A 87 2.70 6.34 -13.42
N LEU A 88 2.66 5.12 -12.85
CA LEU A 88 2.50 4.93 -11.41
C LEU A 88 3.66 5.63 -10.68
N ALA A 89 3.39 6.73 -9.99
CA ALA A 89 4.41 7.67 -9.53
C ALA A 89 4.57 7.65 -8.01
N GLU A 90 3.46 7.64 -7.28
CA GLU A 90 3.44 7.81 -5.83
C GLU A 90 2.44 6.85 -5.19
N VAL A 91 2.66 6.56 -3.91
CA VAL A 91 1.73 5.86 -3.03
C VAL A 91 1.24 6.87 -2.00
N ARG A 92 -0.08 7.01 -1.86
CA ARG A 92 -0.69 7.74 -0.75
C ARG A 92 -0.99 6.81 0.42
N LEU A 93 -0.61 7.21 1.62
CA LEU A 93 -0.85 6.50 2.88
C LEU A 93 -1.53 7.43 3.91
N GLY A 94 -2.34 6.85 4.81
CA GLY A 94 -3.04 7.58 5.87
C GLY A 94 -4.23 8.40 5.38
N GLU A 95 -4.82 8.02 4.25
CA GLU A 95 -6.01 8.65 3.66
C GLU A 95 -7.28 7.98 4.18
N TRP A 96 -8.35 8.76 4.40
CA TRP A 96 -9.68 8.23 4.75
C TRP A 96 -10.76 8.76 3.80
N ASP A 97 -10.83 10.07 3.59
CA ASP A 97 -11.77 10.70 2.65
C ASP A 97 -11.03 11.56 1.61
N THR A 98 -10.87 10.99 0.41
CA THR A 98 -10.20 11.66 -0.71
C THR A 98 -10.85 12.97 -1.19
N SER A 99 -12.06 13.28 -0.74
CA SER A 99 -12.78 14.51 -1.10
C SER A 99 -12.49 15.67 -0.15
N THR A 100 -11.86 15.40 1.00
CA THR A 100 -11.50 16.37 2.03
C THR A 100 -9.99 16.55 2.13
N ALA A 101 -9.57 17.73 2.62
CA ALA A 101 -8.15 18.02 2.85
C ALA A 101 -7.72 17.68 4.28
N GLN A 102 -8.68 17.66 5.20
CA GLN A 102 -8.50 17.29 6.59
C GLN A 102 -9.67 16.39 6.95
N ASP A 103 -9.33 15.21 7.47
CA ASP A 103 -10.29 14.17 7.80
C ASP A 103 -10.51 14.19 9.31
N CYS A 104 -11.78 14.25 9.70
CA CYS A 104 -12.18 14.23 11.09
C CYS A 104 -13.44 13.38 11.27
N GLU A 105 -13.48 12.61 12.36
CA GLU A 105 -14.62 11.81 12.79
C GLU A 105 -15.06 12.27 14.20
N GLY A 106 -16.34 12.13 14.53
CA GLY A 106 -16.89 12.55 15.83
C GLY A 106 -17.66 13.88 15.79
N LEU A 107 -18.15 14.32 16.95
CA LEU A 107 -18.98 15.51 17.12
C LEU A 107 -18.63 16.25 18.41
N GLY A 108 -18.71 17.59 18.38
CA GLY A 108 -18.51 18.43 19.57
C GLY A 108 -17.06 18.42 20.06
N ASP A 109 -16.88 18.18 21.36
CA ASP A 109 -15.56 18.15 22.00
C ASP A 109 -14.79 16.82 21.76
N ASP A 110 -15.47 15.79 21.20
CA ASP A 110 -14.91 14.46 20.90
C ASP A 110 -14.52 14.31 19.41
N VAL A 111 -14.08 15.40 18.76
CA VAL A 111 -13.61 15.34 17.37
C VAL A 111 -12.19 14.76 17.32
N ASP A 112 -12.01 13.70 16.55
CA ASP A 112 -10.71 13.11 16.27
C ASP A 112 -10.36 13.35 14.80
N CYS A 113 -9.17 13.87 14.53
CA CYS A 113 -8.73 14.22 13.19
C CYS A 113 -7.41 13.54 12.87
N SER A 114 -7.31 12.98 11.67
CA SER A 114 -6.05 12.41 11.20
C SER A 114 -5.08 13.53 10.77
N PRO A 115 -3.76 13.27 10.89
CA PRO A 115 -2.77 14.03 10.14
C PRO A 115 -3.03 13.94 8.63
N PRO A 116 -2.61 14.95 7.84
CA PRO A 116 -2.74 14.88 6.39
C PRO A 116 -2.10 13.61 5.80
N PRO A 117 -2.70 13.01 4.77
CA PRO A 117 -2.12 11.84 4.11
C PRO A 117 -0.78 12.22 3.46
N ILE A 118 0.13 11.24 3.40
CA ILE A 118 1.45 11.43 2.79
C ILE A 118 1.48 10.79 1.40
N ASP A 119 2.06 11.50 0.43
CA ASP A 119 2.38 10.97 -0.90
C ASP A 119 3.87 10.61 -0.95
N VAL A 120 4.18 9.33 -1.17
CA VAL A 120 5.55 8.80 -1.16
C VAL A 120 5.94 8.34 -2.57
N PRO A 121 7.02 8.88 -3.18
CA PRO A 121 7.47 8.45 -4.49
C PRO A 121 7.89 6.98 -4.53
N ILE A 122 7.70 6.34 -5.69
CA ILE A 122 8.05 4.94 -5.91
C ILE A 122 9.46 4.85 -6.50
N GLU A 123 10.36 4.16 -5.81
CA GLU A 123 11.72 3.84 -6.26
C GLU A 123 11.73 2.68 -7.26
N GLY A 124 10.93 1.65 -6.98
CA GLY A 124 10.95 0.41 -7.75
C GLY A 124 9.58 -0.25 -7.84
N LYS A 125 9.30 -0.82 -9.02
CA LYS A 125 8.08 -1.58 -9.31
C LYS A 125 8.49 -2.99 -9.69
N ILE A 126 8.02 -3.98 -8.93
CA ILE A 126 8.47 -5.36 -9.01
C ILE A 126 7.23 -6.23 -9.23
N PRO A 127 6.70 -6.32 -10.46
CA PRO A 127 5.66 -7.28 -10.79
C PRO A 127 6.21 -8.70 -10.70
N HIS A 128 5.35 -9.68 -10.43
CA HIS A 128 5.77 -11.07 -10.43
C HIS A 128 6.39 -11.43 -11.80
N PRO A 129 7.55 -12.11 -11.84
CA PRO A 129 8.26 -12.39 -13.09
C PRO A 129 7.46 -13.28 -14.07
N GLU A 130 6.53 -14.07 -13.54
CA GLU A 130 5.63 -14.94 -14.32
C GLU A 130 4.26 -14.33 -14.60
N TYR A 131 4.04 -13.05 -14.27
CA TYR A 131 2.82 -12.35 -14.66
C TYR A 131 2.85 -12.05 -16.16
N VAL A 132 1.77 -12.39 -16.86
CA VAL A 132 1.61 -12.14 -18.30
C VAL A 132 0.54 -11.05 -18.51
N PRO A 133 0.93 -9.79 -18.79
CA PRO A 133 -0.01 -8.66 -18.87
C PRO A 133 -1.18 -8.81 -19.85
N THR A 134 -0.94 -9.55 -20.95
CA THR A 134 -1.90 -9.73 -22.04
C THR A 134 -2.86 -10.90 -21.82
N SER A 135 -2.57 -11.78 -20.85
CA SER A 135 -3.39 -12.96 -20.54
C SER A 135 -4.76 -12.53 -20.00
N ALA A 136 -5.80 -13.28 -20.37
CA ALA A 136 -7.14 -13.08 -19.82
C ALA A 136 -7.26 -13.64 -18.40
N GLU A 137 -6.45 -14.63 -18.08
CA GLU A 137 -6.46 -15.40 -16.84
C GLU A 137 -5.77 -14.66 -15.68
N GLN A 138 -4.86 -13.74 -15.97
CA GLN A 138 -4.19 -12.89 -14.96
C GLN A 138 -3.50 -13.71 -13.84
N TYR A 139 -2.87 -14.83 -14.19
CA TYR A 139 -2.07 -15.59 -13.21
C TYR A 139 -0.89 -14.77 -12.68
N ASN A 140 -0.52 -15.01 -11.42
CA ASN A 140 0.57 -14.33 -10.73
C ASN A 140 0.39 -12.81 -10.62
N ASP A 141 -0.86 -12.36 -10.43
CA ASP A 141 -1.21 -10.95 -10.34
C ASP A 141 -0.86 -10.34 -8.96
N ILE A 142 0.44 -10.25 -8.70
CA ILE A 142 1.01 -9.74 -7.46
C ILE A 142 2.29 -8.97 -7.75
N ALA A 143 2.44 -7.80 -7.14
CA ALA A 143 3.58 -6.92 -7.32
C ALA A 143 3.99 -6.25 -6.01
N LEU A 144 5.27 -5.90 -5.91
CA LEU A 144 5.80 -5.06 -4.85
C LEU A 144 6.16 -3.68 -5.39
N LEU A 145 5.80 -2.65 -4.65
CA LEU A 145 6.29 -1.29 -4.84
C LEU A 145 7.28 -0.98 -3.73
N ARG A 146 8.52 -0.64 -4.10
CA ARG A 146 9.52 -0.14 -3.16
C ARG A 146 9.40 1.38 -3.09
N LEU A 147 9.13 1.90 -1.89
CA LEU A 147 9.04 3.33 -1.63
C LEU A 147 10.44 3.97 -1.60
N GLN A 148 10.54 5.22 -2.07
CA GLN A 148 11.79 5.96 -2.12
C GLN A 148 12.38 6.21 -0.72
N GLN A 149 11.53 6.37 0.29
CA GLN A 149 11.92 6.50 1.69
C GLN A 149 11.14 5.54 2.59
N SER A 150 11.72 5.22 3.75
CA SER A 150 10.97 4.55 4.82
C SER A 150 9.88 5.49 5.37
N VAL A 151 8.72 4.92 5.65
CA VAL A 151 7.56 5.60 6.17
C VAL A 151 7.47 5.37 7.68
N PRO A 152 7.38 6.44 8.50
CA PRO A 152 7.17 6.29 9.94
C PRO A 152 5.76 5.77 10.21
N TYR A 153 5.64 4.83 11.14
CA TYR A 153 4.34 4.32 11.56
C TYR A 153 3.60 5.32 12.47
N SER A 154 2.29 5.32 12.35
CA SER A 154 1.34 6.07 13.17
C SER A 154 0.05 5.25 13.36
N ASP A 155 -0.93 5.82 14.05
CA ASP A 155 -2.25 5.18 14.18
C ASP A 155 -2.96 5.01 12.83
N PHE A 156 -2.66 5.89 11.87
CA PHE A 156 -3.24 5.95 10.53
C PHE A 156 -2.36 5.29 9.44
N ILE A 157 -1.10 4.97 9.76
CA ILE A 157 -0.15 4.37 8.82
C ILE A 157 0.61 3.26 9.53
N LYS A 158 0.25 2.00 9.31
CA LYS A 158 0.98 0.84 9.84
C LYS A 158 0.63 -0.41 9.01
N PRO A 159 1.56 -1.37 8.89
CA PRO A 159 1.33 -2.63 8.20
C PRO A 159 0.39 -3.57 8.97
#